data_AF-A0A132CGU5-F1
#
_entry.id   AF-A0A132CGU5-F1
#
_cell.length_a   1.000
_cell.length_b   1.000
_cell.length_c   1.000
_cell.angle_alpha   90.00
_cell.angle_beta   90.00
_cell.angle_gamma   90.00
#
_symmetry.space_group_name_H-M   'P 1'
#
loop_
_entity.id
_entity.type
_entity.pdbx_description
1 polymer ?
#
loop_
_entity_poly.entity_id
_entity_poly.type
_entity_poly.pdbx_seq_one_letter_code
_entity_poly.pdbx_strand_id
1 'polypeptide(L)' 'MDAKQLIIALRKHGLSQTAIAEKCGLSQGAISHIEIGRRKNVLLSTQQQLERLYAETCLAEGVADNSETPGEVVA' A
#
# COMPACT_ATOMS: atom_id res chain seq x y z
N MET A 1 -13.13 4.64 -1.97
CA MET A 1 -11.97 4.96 -2.83
C MET A 1 -11.81 3.81 -3.81
N ASP A 2 -11.45 4.06 -5.07
CA ASP A 2 -11.07 2.97 -5.98
C ASP A 2 -9.66 2.43 -5.65
N ALA A 3 -9.32 1.24 -6.17
CA ALA A 3 -8.08 0.55 -5.81
C ALA A 3 -6.81 1.35 -6.11
N LYS A 4 -6.81 2.19 -7.16
CA LYS A 4 -5.69 3.09 -7.43
C LYS A 4 -5.55 4.13 -6.32
N GLN A 5 -6.65 4.77 -5.91
CA GLN A 5 -6.62 5.76 -4.82
C GLN A 5 -6.18 5.14 -3.49
N LEU A 6 -6.59 3.90 -3.19
CA LEU A 6 -6.16 3.18 -1.99
C LEU A 6 -4.66 2.91 -2.00
N ILE A 7 -4.09 2.46 -3.11
CA ILE A 7 -2.64 2.24 -3.23
C ILE A 7 -1.88 3.57 -3.06
N ILE A 8 -2.33 4.65 -3.71
CA ILE A 8 -1.70 5.97 -3.55
C ILE A 8 -1.75 6.43 -2.10
N ALA A 9 -2.86 6.22 -1.40
CA ALA A 9 -2.99 6.58 0.00
C ALA A 9 -2.05 5.76 0.89
N LEU A 10 -2.00 4.43 0.72
CA LEU A 10 -1.05 3.55 1.40
C LEU A 10 0.42 3.94 1.16
N ARG A 11 0.76 4.37 -0.05
CA ARG A 11 2.10 4.89 -0.38
C ARG A 11 2.41 6.18 0.39
N LYS A 12 1.42 7.06 0.60
CA LYS A 12 1.57 8.28 1.42
C LYS A 12 1.78 7.98 2.89
N HIS A 13 1.28 6.85 3.38
CA HIS A 13 1.56 6.32 4.72
C HIS A 13 2.90 5.57 4.81
N GLY A 14 3.77 5.69 3.81
CA GLY A 14 5.13 5.15 3.85
C GLY A 14 5.27 3.69 3.40
N LEU A 15 4.19 3.01 3.02
CA LEU A 15 4.30 1.64 2.51
C LEU A 15 4.95 1.62 1.11
N SER A 16 5.79 0.63 0.86
CA SER A 16 6.28 0.32 -0.49
C SER A 16 5.25 -0.48 -1.29
N GLN A 17 5.32 -0.45 -2.63
CA GLN A 17 4.46 -1.30 -3.46
C GLN A 17 4.63 -2.79 -3.12
N THR A 18 5.85 -3.22 -2.79
CA THR A 18 6.15 -4.59 -2.35
C THR A 18 5.46 -4.90 -1.03
N ALA A 19 5.55 -4.02 -0.03
CA ALA A 19 4.90 -4.22 1.26
C ALA A 19 3.37 -4.29 1.13
N ILE A 20 2.77 -3.45 0.27
CA ILE A 20 1.33 -3.52 -0.05
C ILE A 20 1.01 -4.87 -0.70
N ALA A 21 1.84 -5.32 -1.65
CA ALA A 21 1.64 -6.58 -2.35
C ALA A 21 1.68 -7.77 -1.37
N GLU A 22 2.69 -7.83 -0.50
CA GLU A 22 2.84 -8.88 0.51
C GLU A 22 1.64 -8.91 1.47
N LYS A 23 1.22 -7.75 1.96
CA LYS A 23 0.08 -7.64 2.88
C LYS A 23 -1.27 -7.97 2.23
N CYS A 24 -1.39 -7.79 0.91
CA CYS A 24 -2.61 -8.12 0.15
C CYS A 24 -2.52 -9.47 -0.59
N GLY A 25 -1.46 -10.27 -0.42
CA GLY A 25 -1.30 -11.54 -1.14
C GLY A 25 -1.25 -11.39 -2.66
N LEU A 26 -0.70 -10.28 -3.15
CA LEU A 26 -0.56 -9.94 -4.56
C LEU A 26 0.91 -9.91 -4.98
N SER A 27 1.17 -9.86 -6.29
CA SER A 27 2.50 -9.53 -6.79
C SER A 27 2.73 -8.02 -6.82
N GLN A 28 3.97 -7.57 -6.62
CA GLN A 28 4.32 -6.16 -6.73
C GLN A 28 3.96 -5.59 -8.12
N GLY A 29 4.14 -6.39 -9.19
CA GLY A 29 3.72 -6.00 -10.54
C GLY A 29 2.20 -5.81 -10.67
N ALA A 30 1.37 -6.55 -9.91
CA ALA A 30 -0.07 -6.33 -9.87
C ALA A 30 -0.40 -4.97 -9.23
N ILE A 31 0.24 -4.62 -8.12
CA ILE A 31 0.10 -3.30 -7.47
C ILE A 31 0.52 -2.18 -8.43
N SER A 32 1.68 -2.30 -9.07
CA SER A 32 2.17 -1.31 -10.05
C SER A 32 1.17 -1.09 -11.19
N HIS A 33 0.64 -2.16 -11.79
CA HIS A 33 -0.34 -2.06 -12.86
C HIS A 33 -1.66 -1.39 -12.43
N ILE A 34 -2.09 -1.57 -11.18
CA ILE A 34 -3.27 -0.89 -10.64
C ILE A 34 -2.95 0.58 -10.40
N GLU A 35 -1.80 0.90 -9.79
CA GLU A 35 -1.38 2.27 -9.46
C GLU A 35 -1.26 3.17 -10.69
N ILE A 36 -0.65 2.67 -11.77
CA ILE A 36 -0.54 3.44 -13.03
C ILE A 36 -1.84 3.44 -13.84
N GLY A 37 -2.89 2.73 -13.39
CA GLY A 37 -4.19 2.67 -14.06
C GLY A 37 -4.27 1.75 -15.27
N ARG A 38 -3.28 0.85 -15.46
CA ARG A 38 -3.29 -0.18 -16.51
C ARG A 38 -4.33 -1.26 -16.21
N ARG A 39 -4.56 -1.58 -14.92
CA ARG A 39 -5.63 -2.45 -14.45
C ARG A 39 -6.70 -1.62 -13.74
N LYS A 40 -7.84 -1.39 -14.42
CA LYS A 40 -8.97 -0.61 -13.89
C LYS A 40 -10.03 -1.49 -13.23
N ASN A 41 -10.23 -2.71 -13.75
CA ASN A 41 -11.19 -3.68 -13.22
C ASN A 41 -10.46 -4.67 -12.30
N VAL A 42 -10.21 -4.24 -11.07
CA VAL A 42 -9.72 -5.13 -10.01
C VAL A 42 -10.85 -6.03 -9.53
N LEU A 43 -10.49 -7.24 -9.08
CA LEU A 43 -11.43 -8.13 -8.41
C LEU A 43 -11.93 -7.47 -7.12
N LEU A 44 -13.20 -7.71 -6.78
CA LEU A 44 -13.79 -7.19 -5.55
C LEU A 44 -12.99 -7.59 -4.30
N SER A 45 -12.50 -8.83 -4.26
CA SER A 45 -11.66 -9.33 -3.18
C SER A 45 -10.33 -8.57 -3.04
N THR A 46 -9.74 -8.11 -4.15
CA THR A 46 -8.54 -7.27 -4.13
C THR A 46 -8.87 -5.88 -3.58
N GLN A 47 -9.99 -5.29 -4.02
CA GLN A 47 -10.43 -4.00 -3.50
C GLN A 47 -10.68 -4.05 -1.99
N GLN A 48 -11.40 -5.06 -1.50
CA GLN A 48 -11.68 -5.25 -0.08
C GLN A 48 -10.40 -5.43 0.75
N GLN A 49 -9.39 -6.13 0.23
CA GLN A 49 -8.10 -6.27 0.91
C GLN A 49 -7.34 -4.94 1.01
N LEU A 50 -7.36 -4.12 -0.06
CA LEU A 50 -6.76 -2.80 -0.05
C LEU A 50 -7.49 -1.85 0.91
N GLU A 51 -8.83 -1.91 0.95
CA GLU A 51 -9.64 -1.12 1.89
C GLU A 51 -9.34 -1.50 3.34
N ARG A 52 -9.25 -2.79 3.63
CA ARG A 52 -8.88 -3.30 4.96
C ARG A 52 -7.48 -2.84 5.36
N LEU A 53 -6.49 -3.02 4.49
CA LEU A 53 -5.11 -2.60 4.77
C LEU A 53 -5.01 -1.09 5.00
N TYR A 54 -5.76 -0.29 4.23
CA TYR A 54 -5.82 1.16 4.41
C TYR A 54 -6.42 1.55 5.76
N ALA A 55 -7.53 0.91 6.16
CA ALA A 55 -8.12 1.14 7.48
C ALA A 55 -7.15 0.77 8.62
N GLU A 56 -6.47 -0.37 8.53
CA GLU A 56 -5.47 -0.80 9.50
C GLU A 56 -4.30 0.20 9.61
N THR A 57 -3.83 0.72 8.47
CA THR A 57 -2.73 1.69 8.43
C THR A 57 -3.15 3.05 9.03
N CYS A 58 -4.36 3.53 8.71
CA CYS A 58 -4.91 4.77 9.25
C CYS A 58 -5.15 4.69 10.77
N LEU A 59 -5.49 3.51 11.29
CA LEU A 59 -5.63 3.29 12.73
C LEU A 59 -4.27 3.21 13.43
N ALA A 60 -3.23 2.71 12.76
CA ALA A 60 -1.88 2.58 13.30
C ALA A 60 -1.16 3.94 13.47
N GLU A 61 -1.50 4.95 12.66
CA GLU A 61 -0.96 6.31 12.80
C GLU A 61 -1.32 7.00 14.13
N GLY A 62 -2.29 6.46 14.88
CA GLY A 62 -2.60 6.91 16.23
C GLY A 62 -1.62 6.46 17.32
N VAL A 63 -0.60 5.65 16.99
CA VAL A 63 0.28 5.00 17.98
C VAL A 63 1.78 5.19 17.72
N ALA A 64 2.20 5.56 16.50
CA ALA A 64 3.62 5.60 16.13
C ALA A 64 4.24 7.01 16.20
N ASP A 65 4.43 7.53 17.41
CA ASP A 65 5.53 8.45 17.72
C ASP A 65 6.74 7.63 18.21
N ASN A 66 7.93 7.93 17.68
CA ASN A 66 9.24 7.28 17.86
C ASN A 66 9.52 5.99 17.06
N SER A 67 10.25 6.12 15.94
CA SER A 67 11.71 5.92 15.96
C SER A 67 12.28 5.99 14.53
N GLU A 68 13.29 6.82 14.39
CA GLU A 68 14.13 7.09 13.22
C GLU A 68 14.56 5.81 12.47
N THR A 69 14.49 5.83 11.13
CA THR A 69 15.21 4.86 10.30
C THR A 69 16.55 5.45 9.88
N PRO A 70 17.70 4.82 10.22
CA PRO A 70 19.00 5.28 9.75
C PRO A 70 19.16 5.00 8.26
N GLY A 71 19.74 5.98 7.56
CA GLY A 71 19.91 6.04 6.12
C GLY A 71 20.69 4.86 5.52
N GLU A 72 20.26 4.49 4.32
CA GLU A 72 20.97 3.58 3.43
C GLU A 72 22.28 4.23 2.96
N VAL A 73 23.41 3.60 3.32
CA VAL A 73 24.75 3.97 2.89
C VAL A 73 25.05 3.17 1.61
N VAL A 74 25.31 3.87 0.49
CA VAL A 74 25.97 3.26 -0.67
C VAL A 74 27.20 4.11 -0.97
N ALA A 75 28.37 3.51 -0.75
CA ALA A 75 29.68 4.01 -1.15
C ALA A 75 30.17 3.25 -2.38
#